data_AF-A0A0Q6SLB6-F1
#
_entry.id   AF-A0A0Q6SLB6-F1
#
_cell.length_a   1.000
_cell.length_b   1.000
_cell.length_c   1.000
_cell.angle_alpha   90.00
_cell.angle_beta   90.00
_cell.angle_gamma   90.00
#
_symmetry.space_group_name_H-M   'P 1'
#
loop_
_entity.id
_entity.type
_entity.pdbx_description
1 polymer ?
#
loop_
_entity_poly.entity_id
_entity_poly.type
_entity_poly.pdbx_seq_one_letter_code
_entity_poly.pdbx_strand_id
1 'polypeptide(L)' 'MDLQSIPPKDAFIVTSVLDAWCNDHKIKRKDALKQATILVAKYHEGTRSQMELTDALIEK' A
#
# COMPACT_ATOMS: atom_id res chain seq x y z
N MET A 1 -4.16 -13.74 2.02
CA MET A 1 -4.16 -12.31 2.39
C MET A 1 -5.37 -11.71 1.71
N ASP A 2 -6.46 -11.52 2.46
CA ASP A 2 -7.77 -11.22 1.89
C ASP A 2 -7.96 -9.71 1.72
N LEU A 3 -7.69 -9.23 0.49
CA LEU A 3 -8.03 -7.88 0.04
C LEU A 3 -9.55 -7.59 0.08
N GLN A 4 -10.39 -8.60 0.38
CA GLN A 4 -11.85 -8.51 0.46
C GLN A 4 -12.37 -7.70 1.64
N SER A 5 -11.55 -7.44 2.66
CA SER A 5 -11.95 -6.63 3.83
C SER A 5 -11.66 -5.13 3.67
N ILE A 6 -11.01 -4.71 2.59
CA ILE A 6 -10.79 -3.29 2.32
C ILE A 6 -12.00 -2.77 1.53
N PRO A 7 -12.71 -1.74 2.02
CA PRO A 7 -13.75 -1.05 1.26
C PRO A 7 -13.22 -0.66 -0.13
N PRO A 8 -14.00 -0.80 -1.22
CA PRO A 8 -13.53 -0.54 -2.58
C PRO A 8 -12.91 0.86 -2.77
N LYS A 9 -13.43 1.85 -2.04
CA LYS A 9 -12.93 3.23 -2.03
C LYS A 9 -11.52 3.34 -1.44
N ASP A 10 -11.21 2.52 -0.44
CA ASP A 10 -9.93 2.54 0.26
C ASP A 10 -8.91 1.60 -0.40
N ALA A 11 -9.38 0.56 -1.10
CA ALA A 11 -8.54 -0.29 -1.95
C ALA A 11 -7.87 0.52 -3.07
N PHE A 12 -8.55 1.56 -3.56
CA PHE A 12 -7.97 2.53 -4.47
C PHE A 12 -6.79 3.27 -3.84
N ILE A 13 -6.92 3.75 -2.59
CA ILE A 13 -5.85 4.47 -1.88
C ILE A 13 -4.63 3.58 -1.72
N VAL A 14 -4.82 2.37 -1.19
CA VAL A 14 -3.73 1.40 -1.00
C VAL A 14 -3.04 1.06 -2.33
N THR A 15 -3.82 0.90 -3.39
CA THR A 15 -3.32 0.63 -4.73
C THR A 15 -2.54 1.81 -5.31
N SER A 16 -3.06 3.03 -5.19
CA SER A 16 -2.41 4.24 -5.69
C SER A 16 -1.10 4.53 -4.96
N VAL A 17 -1.03 4.30 -3.64
CA VAL A 17 0.21 4.44 -2.87
C VAL A 17 1.25 3.42 -3.36
N LEU A 18 0.85 2.15 -3.52
CA LEU A 18 1.74 1.11 -4.01
C LEU A 18 2.27 1.42 -5.41
N ASP A 19 1.40 1.87 -6.32
CA ASP A 19 1.80 2.21 -7.69
C ASP A 19 2.73 3.43 -7.74
N ALA A 20 2.48 4.45 -6.92
CA ALA A 20 3.35 5.61 -6.80
C ALA A 20 4.75 5.20 -6.31
N TRP A 21 4.81 4.39 -5.25
CA TRP A 21 6.09 3.88 -4.73
C TRP A 21 6.83 3.00 -5.74
N CYS A 22 6.11 2.12 -6.43
CA CYS A 22 6.67 1.27 -7.49
C CYS A 22 7.28 2.11 -8.62
N ASN A 23 6.58 3.17 -9.06
CA ASN A 23 7.08 4.06 -10.10
C ASN A 23 8.32 4.84 -9.65
N ASP A 24 8.31 5.37 -8.43
CA ASP A 24 9.43 6.12 -7.86
C ASP A 24 10.69 5.26 -7.74
N HIS A 25 10.54 4.03 -7.25
CA HIS A 25 11.64 3.09 -7.05
C HIS A 25 11.97 2.27 -8.31
N LYS A 26 11.22 2.45 -9.41
CA LYS A 26 11.30 1.66 -10.66
C LYS A 26 11.19 0.15 -10.43
N ILE A 27 10.38 -0.25 -9.45
CA ILE A 27 10.13 -1.65 -9.10
C ILE A 27 8.83 -2.10 -9.74
N LYS A 28 8.78 -3.32 -10.27
CA LYS A 28 7.52 -3.87 -10.82
C LYS A 28 6.61 -4.23 -9.66
N ARG A 29 5.32 -3.94 -9.80
CA ARG A 29 4.31 -4.26 -8.77
C ARG A 29 4.35 -5.71 -8.27
N LYS A 30 4.65 -6.66 -9.16
CA LYS A 30 4.84 -8.08 -8.82
C LYS A 30 5.99 -8.33 -7.82
N ASP A 31 7.03 -7.51 -7.88
CA ASP A 31 8.22 -7.58 -7.04
C ASP A 31 8.01 -6.77 -5.74
N ALA A 32 7.02 -5.85 -5.75
CA ALA A 32 6.56 -5.08 -4.60
C ALA A 32 5.48 -5.80 -3.75
N LEU A 33 5.30 -7.13 -3.93
CA LEU A 33 4.30 -7.91 -3.17
C LEU A 33 4.48 -7.77 -1.64
N LYS A 34 5.72 -7.69 -1.18
CA LYS A 34 6.07 -7.45 0.23
C LYS A 34 5.57 -6.07 0.71
N GLN A 35 5.64 -5.06 -0.15
CA GLN A 35 5.18 -3.70 0.16
C GLN A 35 3.66 -3.57 0.11
N ALA A 36 3.02 -4.26 -0.85
CA ALA A 36 1.56 -4.42 -0.87
C ALA A 36 1.05 -5.05 0.42
N THR A 37 1.77 -6.05 0.93
CA THR A 37 1.46 -6.74 2.20
C THR A 37 1.54 -5.78 3.38
N ILE A 38 2.60 -4.98 3.47
CA ILE A 38 2.78 -3.99 4.54
C ILE A 38 1.68 -2.92 4.49
N LEU A 39 1.39 -2.38 3.31
CA LEU A 39 0.33 -1.38 3.12
C LEU A 39 -1.04 -1.88 3.59
N VAL A 40 -1.41 -3.10 3.18
CA VAL A 40 -2.68 -3.71 3.58
C VAL A 40 -2.73 -3.93 5.10
N ALA A 41 -1.63 -4.38 5.71
CA ALA A 41 -1.55 -4.55 7.15
C ALA A 41 -1.70 -3.20 7.89
N LYS A 42 -1.00 -2.15 7.43
CA LYS A 42 -1.09 -0.79 7.97
C LYS A 42 -2.50 -0.22 7.85
N TYR A 43 -3.14 -0.46 6.71
CA TYR A 43 -4.54 -0.09 6.52
C TYR A 43 -5.46 -0.77 7.55
N HIS A 44 -5.26 -2.07 7.80
CA HIS A 44 -6.01 -2.81 8.81
C HIS A 44 -5.73 -2.34 10.25
N GLU A 45 -4.53 -1.83 10.54
CA GLU A 45 -4.18 -1.21 11.83
C GLU A 45 -4.89 0.15 12.04
N GLY A 46 -5.57 0.69 11.03
CA GLY A 46 -6.33 1.94 11.11
C GLY A 46 -5.71 3.10 10.35
N THR A 47 -4.58 2.88 9.65
CA THR A 47 -3.92 3.91 8.83
C THR A 47 -4.67 4.10 7.51
N ARG A 48 -5.45 5.18 7.40
CA ARG A 48 -6.26 5.46 6.19
C ARG A 48 -5.73 6.61 5.33
N SER A 49 -4.77 7.38 5.83
CA SER A 49 -4.19 8.49 5.06
C SER A 49 -3.19 8.00 4.03
N GLN A 50 -3.25 8.57 2.82
CA GLN A 50 -2.28 8.30 1.76
C GLN A 50 -0.84 8.64 2.18
N MET A 51 -0.66 9.72 2.97
CA MET A 51 0.66 10.12 3.48
C MET A 51 1.22 9.09 4.44
N GLU A 52 0.44 8.69 5.46
CA GLU A 52 0.89 7.71 6.45
C GLU A 52 1.18 6.34 5.83
N LEU A 53 0.40 5.94 4.82
CA LEU A 53 0.65 4.72 4.04
C LEU A 53 1.94 4.82 3.21
N THR A 54 2.27 6.01 2.71
CA THR A 54 3.51 6.26 1.95
C THR A 54 4.73 6.28 2.89
N ASP A 55 4.62 6.93 4.05
CA ASP A 55 5.68 6.94 5.07
C ASP A 55 6.01 5.52 5.53
N ALA A 56 4.99 4.68 5.73
CA ALA A 56 5.15 3.26 6.07
C ALA A 56 5.93 2.43 5.02
N LEU A 57 6.08 2.94 3.80
CA LEU A 57 6.90 2.33 2.74
C LEU A 57 8.33 2.87 2.67
N ILE A 58 8.55 4.11 3.12
CA ILE A 58 9.85 4.81 3.08
C ILE A 58 10.71 4.44 4.29
N GLU A 59 10.10 4.20 5.46
CA GLU A 59 10.80 3.66 6.64
C GLU A 59 11.14 2.16 6.44
N LYS A 60 12.18 1.87 5.64
CA LYS A 60 12.90 0.58 5.72
C LYS A 60 14.30 0.57 5.15
#